data_AF-A0A9K3HNX8-F1
#
_entry.id   AF-A0A9K3HNX8-F1
#
_cell.length_a   1.000
_cell.length_b   1.000
_cell.length_c   1.000
_cell.angle_alpha   90.00
_cell.angle_beta   90.00
_cell.angle_gamma   90.00
#
_symmetry.space_group_name_H-M   'P 1'
#
loop_
_entity.id
_entity.type
_entity.pdbx_description
1 polymer ?
#
loop_
_entity_poly.entity_id
_entity_poly.type
_entity_poly.pdbx_seq_one_letter_code
_entity_poly.pdbx_strand_id
1 'polypeptide(L)'
;MRSRGVALMANSILNASELDAAIAALIDASRGARHHGGYLQCAHNVEEVFGQEFDVSHCSVTDQADAALAHAEEVYDHLSLAVMDLVTEALKHDDWCQRLKTILDPPQTMELSDEEEPDGGGGDDDGDGVDG
;
A
#
# COMPACT_ATOMS: atom_id res chain seq x y z
N MET A 1 -4.50 -2.01 -31.73
CA MET A 1 -4.43 -3.18 -30.81
C MET A 1 -3.16 -3.20 -29.96
N ARG A 2 -1.95 -3.06 -30.53
CA ARG A 2 -0.69 -3.01 -29.75
C ARG A 2 -0.67 -1.95 -28.62
N SER A 3 -1.13 -0.73 -28.90
CA SER A 3 -1.17 0.35 -27.90
C SER A 3 -2.12 0.07 -26.72
N ARG A 4 -3.30 -0.50 -26.97
CA ARG A 4 -4.27 -0.86 -25.92
C ARG A 4 -3.73 -1.96 -25.01
N GLY A 5 -3.08 -2.99 -25.56
CA GLY A 5 -2.49 -4.06 -24.76
C GLY A 5 -1.38 -3.56 -23.82
N VAL A 6 -0.50 -2.67 -24.30
CA VAL A 6 0.55 -2.05 -23.47
C VAL A 6 -0.05 -1.19 -22.36
N ALA A 7 -1.10 -0.42 -22.65
CA ALA A 7 -1.78 0.39 -21.64
C ALA A 7 -2.43 -0.48 -20.54
N LEU A 8 -3.07 -1.58 -20.91
CA LEU A 8 -3.67 -2.51 -19.95
C LEU A 8 -2.60 -3.17 -19.06
N MET A 9 -1.49 -3.64 -19.65
CA MET A 9 -0.35 -4.17 -18.90
C MET A 9 0.20 -3.14 -17.89
N ALA A 10 0.44 -1.91 -18.33
CA ALA A 10 0.93 -0.85 -17.46
C ALA A 10 -0.05 -0.57 -16.32
N ASN A 11 -1.36 -0.50 -16.62
CA ASN A 11 -2.38 -0.31 -15.59
C ASN A 11 -2.42 -1.46 -14.59
N SER A 12 -2.31 -2.72 -15.02
CA SER A 12 -2.30 -3.85 -14.08
C SER A 12 -1.07 -3.84 -13.17
N ILE A 13 0.09 -3.42 -13.67
CA ILE A 13 1.31 -3.24 -12.86
C ILE A 13 1.16 -2.09 -11.88
N LEU A 14 0.69 -0.93 -12.34
CA LEU A 14 0.55 0.29 -11.53
C LEU A 14 -0.53 0.16 -10.45
N ASN A 15 -1.51 -0.74 -10.63
CA ASN A 15 -2.56 -1.03 -9.65
C ASN A 15 -2.31 -2.32 -8.86
N ALA A 16 -1.13 -2.94 -8.98
CA ALA A 16 -0.77 -4.11 -8.19
C ALA A 16 -0.66 -3.72 -6.70
N SER A 17 -1.35 -4.42 -5.82
CA SER A 17 -1.35 -4.11 -4.39
C SER A 17 0.01 -4.36 -3.74
N GLU A 18 0.79 -5.28 -4.30
CA GLU A 18 2.17 -5.54 -3.88
C GLU A 18 3.06 -4.32 -4.11
N LEU A 19 2.86 -3.61 -5.23
CA LEU A 19 3.58 -2.37 -5.55
C LEU A 19 3.15 -1.23 -4.63
N ASP A 20 1.85 -1.08 -4.37
CA ASP A 20 1.33 -0.07 -3.46
C ASP A 20 1.88 -0.26 -2.03
N ALA A 21 1.85 -1.50 -1.53
CA ALA A 21 2.39 -1.84 -0.22
C ALA A 21 3.90 -1.56 -0.10
N ALA A 22 4.69 -1.95 -1.12
CA ALA A 22 6.14 -1.70 -1.14
C ALA A 22 6.45 -0.19 -1.17
N ILE A 23 5.71 0.59 -1.97
CA ILE A 23 5.88 2.05 -2.03
C ILE A 23 5.47 2.70 -0.70
N ALA A 24 4.37 2.27 -0.08
CA ALA A 24 3.94 2.77 1.22
C ALA A 24 5.03 2.54 2.30
N ALA A 25 5.57 1.32 2.35
CA ALA A 25 6.67 0.97 3.27
C ALA A 25 7.92 1.83 3.03
N LEU A 26 8.29 2.05 1.76
CA LEU A 26 9.40 2.94 1.38
C LEU A 26 9.18 4.38 1.85
N ILE A 27 7.99 4.94 1.66
CA ILE A 27 7.65 6.31 2.08
C ILE A 27 7.79 6.45 3.59
N ASP A 28 7.25 5.51 4.35
CA ASP A 28 7.28 5.56 5.81
C ASP A 28 8.69 5.37 6.36
N ALA A 29 9.46 4.40 5.82
CA ALA A 29 10.85 4.20 6.19
C ALA A 29 11.74 5.39 5.82
N SER A 30 11.52 5.99 4.65
CA SER A 30 12.24 7.19 4.20
C SER A 30 11.98 8.39 5.11
N ARG A 31 10.74 8.56 5.58
CA ARG A 31 10.41 9.59 6.57
C ARG A 31 11.13 9.33 7.88
N GLY A 32 11.07 8.10 8.39
CA GLY A 32 11.78 7.69 9.60
C GLY A 32 13.27 7.99 9.54
N ALA A 33 13.96 7.51 8.51
CA ALA A 33 15.40 7.72 8.31
C ALA A 33 15.76 9.21 8.19
N ARG A 34 14.95 9.99 7.45
CA ARG A 34 15.16 11.44 7.35
C ARG A 34 15.01 12.15 8.69
N HIS A 35 14.01 11.79 9.48
CA HIS A 35 13.81 12.36 10.82
C HIS A 35 14.98 12.00 11.75
N HIS A 36 15.45 10.76 11.69
CA HIS A 36 16.61 10.29 12.44
C HIS A 36 17.87 11.10 12.08
N GLY A 37 18.22 11.16 10.78
CA GLY A 37 19.38 11.90 10.31
C GLY A 37 19.32 13.40 10.64
N GLY A 38 18.13 14.01 10.53
CA GLY A 38 17.93 15.40 10.93
C GLY A 38 18.15 15.64 12.43
N TYR A 39 17.71 14.71 13.28
CA TYR A 39 17.93 14.79 14.72
C TYR A 39 19.42 14.66 15.08
N LEU A 40 20.10 13.67 14.49
CA LEU A 40 21.55 13.48 14.69
C LEU A 40 22.34 14.71 14.25
N GLN A 41 21.98 15.33 13.12
CA GLN A 41 22.64 16.54 12.66
C GLN A 41 22.41 17.72 13.62
N CYS A 42 21.21 17.86 14.18
CA CYS A 42 20.94 18.88 15.20
C CYS A 42 21.76 18.62 16.49
N ALA A 43 21.79 17.39 16.99
CA ALA A 43 22.59 17.01 18.15
C ALA A 43 24.07 17.34 17.93
N HIS A 44 24.62 16.93 16.79
CA HIS A 44 26.00 17.22 16.42
C HIS A 44 26.32 18.73 16.39
N ASN A 45 25.44 19.55 15.81
CA ASN A 45 25.65 21.00 15.78
C ASN A 45 25.66 21.63 17.18
N VAL A 46 24.83 21.13 18.10
CA VAL A 46 24.81 21.58 19.49
C VAL A 46 26.10 21.18 20.20
N GLU A 47 26.57 19.95 19.99
CA GLU A 47 27.85 19.48 20.52
C GLU A 47 29.02 20.35 20.06
N GLU A 48 29.08 20.71 18.79
CA GLU A 48 30.13 21.59 18.25
C GLU A 48 30.11 22.98 18.88
N VAL A 49 28.93 23.55 19.13
CA VAL A 49 28.78 24.91 19.70
C VAL A 49 29.15 24.94 21.19
N PHE A 50 28.74 23.93 21.94
CA PHE A 50 28.91 23.92 23.40
C PHE A 50 30.12 23.11 23.88
N GLY A 51 30.75 22.31 23.01
CA GLY A 51 31.90 21.46 23.35
C GLY A 51 31.55 20.34 24.33
N GLN A 52 30.28 19.94 24.40
CA GLN A 52 29.76 18.93 25.31
C GLN A 52 28.86 17.97 24.51
N GLU A 53 28.98 16.66 24.80
CA GLU A 53 28.13 15.62 24.22
C GLU A 53 26.65 15.87 24.53
N PHE A 54 25.80 15.73 23.52
CA PHE A 54 24.37 15.95 23.61
C PHE A 54 23.68 14.61 23.79
N ASP A 55 22.85 14.50 24.84
CA ASP A 55 22.14 13.27 25.13
C ASP A 55 21.06 12.98 24.08
N VAL A 56 21.33 11.98 23.23
CA VAL A 56 20.41 11.49 22.20
C VAL A 56 19.53 10.33 22.68
N SER A 57 19.64 9.90 23.95
CA SER A 57 18.86 8.78 24.49
C SER A 57 17.35 9.05 24.52
N HIS A 58 16.95 10.32 24.48
CA HIS A 58 15.56 10.78 24.39
C HIS A 58 15.10 11.09 22.96
N CYS A 59 15.83 10.62 21.95
CA CYS A 59 15.39 10.76 20.56
C CYS A 59 14.04 10.05 20.38
N SER A 60 13.05 10.77 19.85
CA SER A 60 11.75 10.18 19.51
C SER A 60 11.82 9.26 18.27
N VAL A 61 12.99 9.18 17.63
CA VAL A 61 13.23 8.40 16.43
C VAL A 61 14.16 7.24 16.76
N THR A 62 13.82 6.05 16.27
CA THR A 62 14.62 4.84 16.49
C THR A 62 15.93 4.90 15.71
N ASP A 63 16.99 4.36 16.32
CA ASP A 63 18.29 4.05 15.71
C ASP A 63 18.21 3.01 14.58
N GLN A 64 17.10 2.27 14.48
CA GLN A 64 16.84 1.30 13.42
C GLN A 64 16.27 1.95 12.14
N ALA A 65 16.02 3.26 12.11
CA ALA A 65 15.35 3.92 11.00
C ALA A 65 16.11 3.74 9.66
N ASP A 66 17.44 3.82 9.68
CA ASP A 66 18.27 3.63 8.49
C ASP A 66 18.28 2.17 8.02
N ALA A 67 18.28 1.21 8.96
CA ALA A 67 18.18 -0.20 8.64
C ALA A 67 16.80 -0.57 8.07
N ALA A 68 15.73 0.04 8.60
CA ALA A 68 14.38 -0.13 8.08
C ALA A 68 14.24 0.43 6.66
N LEU A 69 14.88 1.57 6.35
CA LEU A 69 14.93 2.10 4.99
C LEU A 69 15.67 1.15 4.05
N ALA A 70 16.86 0.69 4.42
CA ALA A 70 17.63 -0.24 3.59
C ALA A 70 16.85 -1.55 3.32
N HIS A 71 16.12 -2.05 4.31
CA HIS A 71 15.25 -3.20 4.13
C HIS A 71 14.08 -2.92 3.18
N ALA A 72 13.43 -1.76 3.30
CA ALA A 72 12.33 -1.38 2.40
C ALA A 72 12.82 -1.21 0.94
N GLU A 73 14.02 -0.67 0.74
CA GLU A 73 14.69 -0.60 -0.57
C GLU A 73 14.95 -2.00 -1.13
N GLU A 74 15.50 -2.91 -0.32
CA GLU A 74 15.74 -4.29 -0.74
C GLU A 74 14.43 -4.99 -1.16
N VAL A 75 13.35 -4.82 -0.41
CA VAL A 75 12.03 -5.38 -0.73
C VAL A 75 11.49 -4.82 -2.05
N TYR A 76 11.64 -3.51 -2.29
CA TYR A 76 11.19 -2.87 -3.53
C TYR A 76 12.01 -3.33 -4.74
N ASP A 77 13.33 -3.40 -4.61
CA ASP A 77 14.23 -3.81 -5.69
C ASP A 77 14.03 -5.28 -6.12
N HIS A 78 13.56 -6.12 -5.20
CA HIS A 78 13.27 -7.53 -5.44
C HIS A 78 11.77 -7.83 -5.53
N LEU A 79 10.94 -6.80 -5.74
CA LEU A 79 9.50 -6.96 -5.79
C LEU A 79 9.07 -7.85 -6.95
N SER A 80 8.40 -8.96 -6.63
CA SER A 80 7.70 -9.78 -7.61
C SER A 80 6.23 -9.38 -7.66
N LEU A 81 5.71 -9.13 -8.87
CA LEU A 81 4.31 -8.80 -9.07
C LEU A 81 3.57 -10.01 -9.62
N ALA A 82 2.48 -10.44 -8.96
CA ALA A 82 1.74 -11.62 -9.38
C ALA A 82 1.23 -11.50 -10.84
N VAL A 83 0.90 -10.29 -11.29
CA VAL A 83 0.51 -10.04 -12.69
C VAL A 83 1.60 -10.42 -13.69
N MET A 84 2.88 -10.23 -13.35
CA MET A 84 4.00 -10.57 -14.22
C MET A 84 4.17 -12.09 -14.34
N ASP A 85 3.94 -12.82 -13.25
CA ASP A 85 3.95 -14.28 -13.24
C ASP A 85 2.78 -14.85 -14.06
N LEU A 86 1.58 -14.29 -13.90
CA LEU A 86 0.39 -14.68 -14.68
C LEU A 86 0.58 -14.43 -16.18
N VAL A 87 1.18 -13.29 -16.55
CA VAL A 87 1.48 -12.97 -17.95
C VAL A 87 2.53 -13.91 -18.51
N THR A 88 3.60 -14.15 -17.76
CA THR A 88 4.68 -15.07 -18.16
C THR A 88 4.15 -16.49 -18.36
N GLU A 89 3.27 -16.95 -17.47
CA GLU A 89 2.63 -18.25 -17.58
C GLU A 89 1.69 -18.30 -18.79
N ALA A 90 0.84 -17.28 -18.99
CA ALA A 90 -0.08 -17.21 -20.13
C ALA A 90 0.63 -17.30 -21.49
N LEU A 91 1.83 -16.72 -21.60
CA LEU A 91 2.64 -16.74 -22.82
C LEU A 91 3.16 -18.14 -23.21
N LYS A 92 3.13 -19.12 -22.30
CA LYS A 92 3.55 -20.51 -22.58
C LYS A 92 2.49 -21.35 -23.30
N HIS A 93 1.25 -20.86 -23.40
CA HIS A 93 0.13 -21.60 -23.96
C HIS A 93 -0.21 -21.14 -25.38
N ASP A 94 -0.74 -22.04 -26.21
CA ASP A 94 -1.13 -21.73 -27.61
C ASP A 94 -2.24 -20.67 -27.69
N ASP A 95 -3.09 -20.59 -26.66
CA ASP A 95 -4.20 -19.64 -26.52
C ASP A 95 -3.82 -18.36 -25.74
N TRP A 96 -2.53 -18.01 -25.69
CA TRP A 96 -1.99 -16.85 -24.95
C TRP A 96 -2.76 -15.55 -25.17
N CYS A 97 -3.22 -15.29 -26.41
CA CYS A 97 -4.00 -14.10 -26.75
C CYS A 97 -5.30 -13.98 -25.94
N GLN A 98 -5.98 -15.10 -25.70
CA GLN A 98 -7.23 -15.15 -24.96
C GLN A 98 -6.95 -14.99 -23.46
N ARG A 99 -5.93 -15.69 -22.95
CA ARG A 99 -5.53 -15.63 -21.54
C ARG A 99 -5.10 -14.24 -21.11
N LEU A 100 -4.27 -13.56 -21.91
CA LEU A 100 -3.85 -12.18 -21.62
C LEU A 100 -5.03 -11.21 -21.59
N LYS A 101 -6.05 -11.40 -22.45
CA LYS A 101 -7.26 -10.56 -22.36
C LYS A 101 -7.99 -10.77 -21.04
N THR A 102 -8.14 -12.01 -20.59
CA THR A 102 -8.79 -12.31 -19.31
C THR A 102 -8.00 -11.76 -18.12
N ILE A 103 -6.67 -11.80 -18.15
CA ILE A 103 -5.81 -11.28 -17.08
C ILE A 103 -5.84 -9.75 -17.02
N LEU A 104 -5.76 -9.09 -18.18
CA LEU A 104 -5.54 -7.64 -18.26
C LEU A 104 -6.82 -6.81 -18.40
N ASP A 105 -7.89 -7.43 -18.88
CA ASP A 105 -9.21 -6.82 -19.07
C ASP A 105 -10.27 -7.82 -18.58
N PRO A 106 -10.24 -8.17 -17.26
CA PRO A 106 -11.18 -9.14 -16.71
C PRO A 106 -12.61 -8.64 -16.94
N PRO A 107 -13.53 -9.52 -17.38
CA PRO A 107 -14.91 -9.12 -17.59
C PRO A 107 -15.47 -8.57 -16.28
N GLN A 108 -16.10 -7.39 -16.33
CA GLN A 108 -16.80 -6.83 -15.19
C GLN A 108 -17.90 -7.80 -14.78
N THR A 109 -17.66 -8.60 -13.74
CA THR A 109 -18.75 -9.24 -13.03
C THR A 109 -19.50 -8.10 -12.35
N MET A 110 -20.71 -7.80 -12.84
CA MET A 110 -21.70 -7.10 -12.03
C MET A 110 -21.78 -7.89 -10.73
N GLU A 111 -21.19 -7.35 -9.66
CA GLU A 111 -21.65 -7.64 -8.31
C GLU A 111 -23.10 -7.17 -8.32
N LEU A 112 -24.02 -8.11 -8.56
CA LEU A 112 -25.43 -7.91 -8.27
C LEU A 112 -25.46 -7.74 -6.75
N SER A 113 -25.40 -6.50 -6.28
CA SER A 113 -25.77 -6.19 -4.91
C SER A 113 -27.17 -6.76 -4.74
N ASP A 114 -27.28 -7.79 -3.90
CA ASP A 114 -28.55 -8.30 -3.41
C ASP A 114 -29.12 -7.19 -2.54
N GLU A 115 -29.78 -6.23 -3.19
CA GLU A 115 -30.59 -5.21 -2.54
C GLU A 115 -31.81 -5.96 -1.97
N GLU A 116 -31.70 -6.45 -0.73
CA GLU A 116 -32.88 -6.85 0.03
C GLU A 116 -33.80 -5.62 0.15
N GLU A 117 -34.97 -5.71 -0.49
CA GLU A 117 -36.02 -4.70 -0.43
C GLU A 117 -36.53 -4.50 1.01
N PRO A 118 -36.97 -3.28 1.37
CA PRO A 118 -37.42 -2.97 2.72
C PRO A 118 -38.78 -3.64 3.01
N ASP A 119 -38.84 -4.46 4.07
CA ASP A 119 -40.11 -4.94 4.59
C ASP A 119 -40.91 -3.78 5.17
N GLY A 120 -41.86 -3.29 4.38
CA GLY A 120 -42.84 -2.31 4.78
C GLY A 120 -44.03 -2.96 5.46
N GLY A 121 -44.18 -2.71 6.76
CA GLY A 121 -45.43 -2.90 7.51
C GLY A 121 -45.14 -2.77 9.01
N GLY A 122 -45.48 -1.68 9.70
CA GLY A 122 -46.78 -1.02 9.74
C GLY A 122 -47.52 -1.53 10.97
N GLY A 123 -47.46 -0.78 12.08
CA GLY A 123 -48.19 -1.10 13.31
C GLY A 123 -47.76 -0.23 14.48
N ASP A 124 -48.49 0.87 14.66
CA ASP A 124 -48.41 1.79 15.79
C ASP A 124 -48.65 1.09 17.15
N ASP A 125 -48.22 1.74 18.24
CA ASP A 125 -49.07 2.11 19.40
C ASP A 125 -48.36 2.00 20.77
N ASP A 126 -48.18 3.18 21.36
CA ASP A 126 -48.29 3.57 22.76
C ASP A 126 -47.68 2.73 23.91
N GLY A 127 -46.89 3.40 24.76
CA GLY A 127 -46.48 2.86 26.05
C GLY A 127 -45.65 3.81 26.89
N ASP A 128 -46.36 4.56 27.72
CA ASP A 128 -45.96 5.54 28.73
C ASP A 128 -44.91 5.05 29.76
N GLY A 129 -44.25 6.00 30.42
CA GLY A 129 -42.96 5.85 31.09
C GLY A 129 -42.91 5.16 32.46
N VAL A 130 -41.69 5.10 33.01
CA VAL A 130 -41.43 5.17 34.47
C VAL A 130 -39.98 5.60 34.71
N ASP A 131 -39.83 6.80 35.26
CA ASP A 131 -38.72 7.21 36.11
C ASP A 131 -38.94 6.60 37.50
N GLY A 132 -37.88 6.10 38.12
CA GLY A 132 -37.86 5.55 39.48
C GLY A 132 -36.46 5.26 39.97
#